data_AF-B1YL18-F1
#
_entry.id   AF-B1YL18-F1
#
_cell.length_a   1.000
_cell.length_b   1.000
_cell.length_c   1.000
_cell.angle_alpha   90.00
_cell.angle_beta   90.00
_cell.angle_gamma   90.00
#
_symmetry.space_group_name_H-M   'P 1'
#
loop_
_entity.id
_entity.type
_entity.pdbx_description
1 polymer ?
#
loop_
_entity_poly.entity_id
_entity_poly.type
_entity_poly.pdbx_seq_one_letter_code
_entity_poly.pdbx_strand_id
1 'polypeptide(L)'
;MRFVKPMTIIVLISSCLLSGCMSETEEPVVKPPADVKSVKPVKEKNEVEEFLIKEPSKDADTPGKAAVEQIQLTFKNGQTAVPTEDDVLSEAILGQKAVVSLHAPKAQNNYIILFYERSNRWTLTGILPVAGPSKSERSKSRGLKLPFQTFKKNEMVWNDEKDASTTWTFTGKQSIITVSKLSQQTIDDKRSASVTLSNGITAYTHETRREASLSYQDGEQTVLLGGNVPLASLKILAESLPSVNSGLFPYPEAE
;
A
#
# COMPACT_ATOMS: atom_id res chain seq x y z
N MET A 1 6.01 -56.86 33.88
CA MET A 1 6.49 -57.55 32.65
C MET A 1 6.68 -56.46 31.59
N ARG A 2 7.90 -55.98 31.30
CA ARG A 2 8.86 -56.50 30.27
C ARG A 2 8.11 -56.87 28.98
N PHE A 3 8.33 -56.22 27.83
CA PHE A 3 9.60 -56.15 27.11
C PHE A 3 9.70 -54.91 26.19
N VAL A 4 10.91 -54.35 26.14
CA VAL A 4 11.44 -53.40 25.15
C VAL A 4 12.08 -54.22 24.02
N LYS A 5 12.01 -53.77 22.76
CA LYS A 5 13.18 -53.73 21.85
C LYS A 5 12.94 -52.91 20.56
N PRO A 6 14.01 -52.30 20.01
CA PRO A 6 13.97 -51.29 18.95
C PRO A 6 14.16 -51.90 17.54
N MET A 7 13.80 -51.16 16.49
CA MET A 7 14.03 -51.57 15.10
C MET A 7 15.01 -50.63 14.39
N THR A 8 15.88 -51.28 13.63
CA THR A 8 17.24 -50.91 13.27
C THR A 8 17.31 -50.08 11.99
N ILE A 9 18.23 -49.11 11.96
CA ILE A 9 18.66 -48.34 10.77
C ILE A 9 19.48 -49.24 9.85
N ILE A 10 19.15 -49.28 8.56
CA ILE A 10 20.02 -49.84 7.51
C ILE A 10 20.37 -48.71 6.53
N VAL A 11 21.62 -48.29 6.57
CA VAL A 11 22.27 -47.41 5.59
C VAL A 11 22.82 -48.31 4.49
N LEU A 12 22.37 -48.12 3.24
CA LEU A 12 22.92 -48.82 2.09
C LEU A 12 23.96 -47.93 1.38
N ILE A 13 25.23 -48.24 1.60
CA ILE A 13 26.38 -47.71 0.88
C ILE A 13 26.50 -48.53 -0.41
N SER A 14 26.38 -47.89 -1.57
CA SER A 14 26.71 -48.52 -2.85
C SER A 14 27.84 -47.75 -3.51
N SER A 15 29.04 -48.31 -3.39
CA SER A 15 30.27 -47.88 -4.03
C SER A 15 30.50 -48.79 -5.25
N CYS A 16 30.34 -48.25 -6.46
CA CYS A 16 30.86 -48.90 -7.67
C CYS A 16 32.14 -48.20 -8.09
N LEU A 17 33.26 -48.89 -7.91
CA LEU A 17 34.57 -48.53 -8.45
C LEU A 17 34.75 -49.17 -9.85
N LEU A 18 35.18 -48.32 -10.77
CA LEU A 18 36.19 -48.52 -11.81
C LEU A 18 35.95 -49.54 -12.95
N SER A 19 35.96 -48.99 -14.17
CA SER A 19 36.81 -49.49 -15.25
C SER A 19 37.29 -48.30 -16.07
N GLY A 20 38.61 -48.14 -16.15
CA GLY A 20 39.26 -47.11 -16.95
C GLY A 20 39.51 -47.58 -18.37
N CYS A 21 39.51 -46.63 -19.31
CA CYS A 21 40.25 -46.73 -20.56
C CYS A 21 41.19 -45.53 -20.62
N MET A 22 42.49 -45.81 -20.64
CA MET A 22 43.52 -44.86 -21.05
C MET A 22 43.40 -44.64 -22.56
N SER A 23 43.54 -43.38 -22.99
CA SER A 23 43.95 -43.00 -24.33
C SER A 23 44.79 -41.74 -24.21
N GLU A 24 45.85 -41.68 -25.00
CA GLU A 24 47.01 -40.81 -24.87
C GLU A 24 46.73 -39.33 -25.07
N THR A 25 47.65 -38.54 -24.53
CA THR A 25 47.80 -37.08 -24.55
C THR A 25 47.75 -36.47 -25.95
N GLU A 26 46.83 -35.53 -26.16
CA GLU A 26 47.09 -34.28 -26.88
C GLU A 26 46.55 -33.14 -26.02
N GLU A 27 47.38 -32.16 -25.68
CA GLU A 27 46.94 -30.93 -25.01
C GLU A 27 46.10 -30.09 -25.98
N PRO A 28 44.79 -29.85 -25.72
CA PRO A 28 44.05 -28.85 -26.45
C PRO A 28 44.19 -27.52 -25.71
N VAL A 29 44.81 -26.57 -26.38
CA VAL A 29 44.88 -25.14 -26.04
C VAL A 29 43.62 -24.68 -25.28
N VAL A 30 43.81 -24.27 -24.02
CA VAL A 30 42.79 -23.61 -23.21
C VAL A 30 42.36 -22.33 -23.93
N LYS A 31 41.23 -22.39 -24.65
CA LYS A 31 40.47 -21.18 -24.95
C LYS A 31 39.88 -20.71 -23.62
N PRO A 32 40.04 -19.42 -23.24
CA PRO A 32 39.34 -18.88 -22.09
C PRO A 32 37.84 -19.18 -22.23
N PRO A 33 37.13 -19.57 -21.16
CA PRO A 33 35.68 -19.65 -21.23
C PRO A 33 35.18 -18.28 -21.69
N ALA A 34 34.47 -18.30 -22.82
CA ALA A 34 33.79 -17.12 -23.34
C ALA A 34 33.01 -16.48 -22.20
N ASP A 35 33.16 -15.15 -22.07
CA ASP A 35 32.46 -14.28 -21.13
C ASP A 35 31.15 -14.91 -20.67
N VAL A 36 31.13 -15.35 -19.41
CA VAL A 36 29.87 -15.58 -18.71
C VAL A 36 29.23 -14.20 -18.67
N LYS A 37 28.38 -13.92 -19.67
CA LYS A 37 27.44 -12.81 -19.60
C LYS A 37 26.72 -13.02 -18.30
N SER A 38 27.05 -12.19 -17.31
CA SER A 38 26.27 -12.02 -16.11
C SER A 38 24.85 -11.77 -16.59
N VAL A 39 24.04 -12.82 -16.55
CA VAL A 39 22.60 -12.70 -16.72
C VAL A 39 22.20 -11.94 -15.48
N LYS A 40 22.06 -10.61 -15.63
CA LYS A 40 21.43 -9.79 -14.59
C LYS A 40 20.16 -10.55 -14.20
N PRO A 41 19.95 -10.88 -12.92
CA PRO A 41 18.72 -11.52 -12.51
C PRO A 41 17.61 -10.61 -13.05
N VAL A 42 16.78 -11.17 -13.93
CA VAL A 42 15.57 -10.50 -14.36
C VAL A 42 14.84 -10.22 -13.05
N LYS A 43 14.73 -8.95 -12.68
CA LYS A 43 13.85 -8.54 -11.59
C LYS A 43 12.45 -8.91 -12.05
N GLU A 44 12.04 -10.16 -11.81
CA GLU A 44 10.64 -10.53 -11.87
C GLU A 44 9.91 -9.51 -11.01
N LYS A 45 8.91 -8.86 -11.60
CA LYS A 45 8.04 -7.99 -10.82
C LYS A 45 7.37 -8.91 -9.81
N ASN A 46 7.74 -8.75 -8.54
CA ASN A 46 7.06 -9.41 -7.43
C ASN A 46 5.63 -8.86 -7.36
N GLU A 47 4.73 -9.51 -8.09
CA GLU A 47 3.31 -9.20 -8.10
C GLU A 47 2.65 -9.89 -6.91
N VAL A 48 1.84 -9.14 -6.16
CA VAL A 48 1.10 -9.67 -5.02
C VAL A 48 0.03 -10.63 -5.53
N GLU A 49 0.00 -11.83 -4.98
CA GLU A 49 -1.00 -12.86 -5.26
C GLU A 49 -2.09 -12.85 -4.18
N GLU A 50 -1.69 -12.73 -2.92
CA GLU A 50 -2.60 -12.85 -1.77
C GLU A 50 -2.21 -11.90 -0.63
N PHE A 51 -3.24 -11.46 0.10
CA PHE A 51 -3.11 -10.76 1.38
C PHE A 51 -3.58 -11.69 2.50
N LEU A 52 -2.68 -12.04 3.41
CA LEU A 52 -3.05 -12.64 4.68
C LEU A 52 -3.28 -11.54 5.71
N ILE A 53 -4.50 -11.46 6.22
CA ILE A 53 -4.92 -10.48 7.23
C ILE A 53 -4.95 -11.16 8.60
N LYS A 54 -4.20 -10.61 9.55
CA LYS A 54 -4.15 -11.07 10.94
C LYS A 54 -4.93 -10.11 11.84
N GLU A 55 -5.22 -10.56 13.06
CA GLU A 55 -5.66 -9.68 14.13
C GLU A 55 -4.48 -8.84 14.64
N PRO A 56 -4.65 -7.53 14.89
CA PRO A 56 -3.59 -6.71 15.46
C PRO A 56 -3.42 -7.04 16.95
N SER A 57 -2.24 -6.75 17.48
CA SER A 57 -1.99 -6.81 18.91
C SER A 57 -2.90 -5.83 19.66
N LYS A 58 -3.04 -6.01 20.98
CA LYS A 58 -3.78 -5.06 21.83
C LYS A 58 -3.06 -3.72 21.97
N ASP A 59 -1.77 -3.67 21.64
CA ASP A 59 -0.91 -2.50 21.80
C ASP A 59 -0.87 -1.64 20.53
N ALA A 60 -1.57 -2.03 19.46
CA ALA A 60 -1.72 -1.25 18.23
C ALA A 60 -2.70 -0.08 18.43
N ASP A 61 -2.18 1.04 18.94
CA ASP A 61 -2.92 2.26 19.24
C ASP A 61 -3.14 3.18 18.04
N THR A 62 -2.32 3.04 16.99
CA THR A 62 -2.45 3.73 15.70
C THR A 62 -2.86 2.76 14.58
N PRO A 63 -3.57 3.23 13.55
CA PRO A 63 -3.94 2.40 12.41
C PRO A 63 -2.72 1.96 11.58
N GLY A 64 -1.64 2.74 11.48
CA GLY A 64 -0.43 2.27 10.78
C GLY A 64 0.33 1.20 11.56
N LYS A 65 0.37 1.27 12.89
CA LYS A 65 0.90 0.17 13.71
C LYS A 65 0.05 -1.09 13.52
N ALA A 66 -1.27 -0.95 13.54
CA ALA A 66 -2.17 -2.06 13.21
C ALA A 66 -1.87 -2.62 11.81
N ALA A 67 -1.70 -1.78 10.80
CA ALA A 67 -1.40 -2.19 9.43
C ALA A 67 -0.13 -3.05 9.31
N VAL A 68 0.95 -2.62 9.97
CA VAL A 68 2.23 -3.36 10.00
C VAL A 68 2.09 -4.73 10.66
N GLU A 69 1.26 -4.84 11.71
CA GLU A 69 1.03 -6.11 12.42
C GLU A 69 0.06 -7.05 11.68
N GLN A 70 -0.90 -6.49 10.94
CA GLN A 70 -1.99 -7.25 10.33
C GLN A 70 -1.68 -7.76 8.92
N ILE A 71 -0.87 -7.05 8.15
CA ILE A 71 -0.69 -7.34 6.72
C ILE A 71 0.51 -8.25 6.49
N GLN A 72 0.27 -9.34 5.77
CA GLN A 72 1.31 -10.14 5.15
C GLN A 72 0.97 -10.36 3.68
N LEU A 73 1.95 -10.09 2.81
CA LEU A 73 1.84 -10.29 1.36
C LEU A 73 2.44 -11.64 1.00
N THR A 74 1.76 -12.36 0.11
CA THR A 74 2.31 -13.49 -0.64
C THR A 74 2.43 -13.08 -2.10
N PHE A 75 3.60 -13.24 -2.69
CA PHE A 75 3.88 -12.94 -4.09
C PHE A 75 3.74 -14.20 -4.95
N LYS A 76 3.48 -14.04 -6.25
CA LYS A 76 3.36 -15.15 -7.21
C LYS A 76 4.57 -16.10 -7.27
N ASN A 77 5.73 -15.67 -6.78
CA ASN A 77 6.94 -16.50 -6.68
C ASN A 77 7.03 -17.28 -5.34
N GLY A 78 5.97 -17.29 -4.54
CA GLY A 78 5.88 -17.94 -3.24
C GLY A 78 6.59 -17.21 -2.10
N GLN A 79 7.29 -16.10 -2.37
CA GLN A 79 7.89 -15.30 -1.31
C GLN A 79 6.82 -14.57 -0.51
N THR A 80 7.12 -14.32 0.76
CA THR A 80 6.29 -13.47 1.61
C THR A 80 7.05 -12.20 2.02
N ALA A 81 6.30 -11.18 2.36
CA ALA A 81 6.80 -9.98 3.02
C ALA A 81 5.75 -9.40 3.96
N VAL A 82 6.22 -8.78 5.03
CA VAL A 82 5.41 -7.98 5.94
C VAL A 82 5.84 -6.52 5.80
N PRO A 83 4.91 -5.56 5.80
CA PRO A 83 5.27 -4.15 5.91
C PRO A 83 6.01 -3.86 7.21
N THR A 84 6.76 -2.77 7.24
CA THR A 84 7.42 -2.20 8.41
C THR A 84 6.93 -0.76 8.62
N GLU A 85 7.30 -0.12 9.72
CA GLU A 85 6.94 1.28 9.98
C GLU A 85 7.43 2.24 8.89
N ASP A 86 8.56 1.92 8.24
CA ASP A 86 9.09 2.74 7.14
C ASP A 86 8.33 2.53 5.83
N ASP A 87 7.51 1.47 5.73
CA ASP A 87 6.58 1.29 4.62
C ASP A 87 5.29 2.12 4.81
N VAL A 88 5.02 2.65 6.01
CA VAL A 88 3.86 3.52 6.26
C VAL A 88 4.12 4.92 5.68
N LEU A 89 3.37 5.28 4.65
CA LEU A 89 3.53 6.54 3.94
C LEU A 89 2.66 7.65 4.52
N SER A 90 1.46 7.31 4.98
CA SER A 90 0.55 8.25 5.60
C SER A 90 -0.57 7.55 6.36
N GLU A 91 -0.99 8.15 7.47
CA GLU A 91 -2.13 7.80 8.29
C GLU A 91 -3.06 9.02 8.42
N ALA A 92 -4.21 8.95 7.77
CA ALA A 92 -5.26 9.97 7.91
C ALA A 92 -6.35 9.45 8.83
N ILE A 93 -6.47 10.05 10.02
CA ILE A 93 -7.41 9.64 11.06
C ILE A 93 -8.48 10.72 11.23
N LEU A 94 -9.75 10.31 11.23
CA LEU A 94 -10.86 11.20 11.55
C LEU A 94 -11.95 10.47 12.34
N GLY A 95 -12.15 10.89 13.59
CA GLY A 95 -13.09 10.25 14.50
C GLY A 95 -12.75 8.78 14.72
N GLN A 96 -13.60 7.90 14.21
CA GLN A 96 -13.42 6.44 14.27
C GLN A 96 -13.01 5.82 12.94
N LYS A 97 -12.72 6.62 11.92
CA LYS A 97 -12.31 6.14 10.59
C LYS A 97 -10.87 6.51 10.33
N ALA A 98 -10.15 5.65 9.61
CA ALA A 98 -8.82 5.97 9.13
C ALA A 98 -8.52 5.39 7.76
N VAL A 99 -7.62 6.06 7.05
CA VAL A 99 -7.05 5.60 5.79
C VAL A 99 -5.54 5.55 5.95
N VAL A 100 -4.95 4.38 5.75
CA VAL A 100 -3.51 4.16 5.80
C VAL A 100 -3.02 3.86 4.40
N SER A 101 -1.97 4.56 3.97
CA SER A 101 -1.27 4.27 2.72
C SER A 101 0.08 3.63 3.05
N LEU A 102 0.34 2.46 2.46
CA LEU A 102 1.60 1.75 2.59
C LEU A 102 2.32 1.67 1.25
N HIS A 103 3.65 1.68 1.28
CA HIS A 103 4.45 1.12 0.20
C HIS A 103 4.40 -0.42 0.30
N ALA A 104 4.17 -1.11 -0.82
CA ALA A 104 4.17 -2.57 -0.81
C ALA A 104 5.63 -3.07 -0.73
N PRO A 105 6.02 -3.81 0.33
CA PRO A 105 7.39 -4.29 0.48
C PRO A 105 7.79 -5.15 -0.73
N LYS A 106 9.05 -5.04 -1.17
CA LYS A 106 9.61 -5.78 -2.32
C LYS A 106 8.91 -5.58 -3.67
N ALA A 107 7.92 -4.68 -3.79
CA ALA A 107 7.19 -4.40 -5.02
C ALA A 107 7.34 -2.92 -5.41
N GLN A 108 8.15 -2.66 -6.44
CA GLN A 108 8.50 -1.29 -6.82
C GLN A 108 7.29 -0.52 -7.36
N ASN A 109 6.97 0.63 -6.76
CA ASN A 109 5.85 1.52 -7.12
C ASN A 109 4.46 0.88 -6.95
N ASN A 110 4.34 -0.13 -6.10
CA ASN A 110 3.04 -0.65 -5.67
C ASN A 110 2.76 -0.13 -4.26
N TYR A 111 1.52 0.22 -4.03
CA TYR A 111 1.04 0.74 -2.77
C TYR A 111 -0.18 -0.05 -2.33
N ILE A 112 -0.49 0.01 -1.04
CA ILE A 112 -1.66 -0.62 -0.45
C ILE A 112 -2.39 0.46 0.32
N ILE A 113 -3.66 0.69 -0.01
CA ILE A 113 -4.53 1.53 0.79
C ILE A 113 -5.36 0.65 1.69
N LEU A 114 -5.37 0.96 2.98
CA LEU A 114 -6.07 0.22 4.02
C LEU A 114 -7.11 1.13 4.66
N PHE A 115 -8.31 0.60 4.82
CA PHE A 115 -9.45 1.30 5.40
C PHE A 115 -9.73 0.72 6.77
N TYR A 116 -9.83 1.60 7.76
CA TYR A 116 -9.93 1.22 9.15
C TYR A 116 -11.13 1.87 9.83
N GLU A 117 -11.73 1.11 10.74
CA GLU A 117 -12.73 1.61 11.68
C GLU A 117 -12.35 1.27 13.12
N ARG A 118 -12.66 2.15 14.07
CA ARG A 118 -12.35 1.98 15.49
C ARG A 118 -13.63 1.90 16.32
N SER A 119 -13.81 0.76 16.97
CA SER A 119 -14.74 0.60 18.09
C SER A 119 -13.95 0.61 19.40
N ASN A 120 -13.28 -0.50 19.70
CA ASN A 120 -12.34 -0.66 20.82
C ASN A 120 -10.88 -0.76 20.35
N ARG A 121 -10.67 -1.24 19.12
CA ARG A 121 -9.38 -1.39 18.44
C ARG A 121 -9.57 -0.99 16.98
N TRP A 122 -8.47 -0.73 16.27
CA TRP A 122 -8.49 -0.52 14.83
C TRP A 122 -8.77 -1.84 14.12
N THR A 123 -9.90 -1.92 13.43
CA THR A 123 -10.32 -3.07 12.62
C THR A 123 -10.17 -2.71 11.15
N LEU A 124 -9.49 -3.56 10.39
CA LEU A 124 -9.34 -3.41 8.95
C LEU A 124 -10.67 -3.76 8.27
N THR A 125 -11.24 -2.82 7.53
CA THR A 125 -12.53 -2.99 6.83
C THR A 125 -12.39 -3.09 5.32
N GLY A 126 -11.25 -2.68 4.77
CA GLY A 126 -11.00 -2.78 3.33
C GLY A 126 -9.53 -2.67 2.95
N ILE A 127 -9.18 -3.27 1.81
CA ILE A 127 -7.85 -3.22 1.20
C ILE A 127 -8.01 -2.86 -0.27
N LEU A 128 -7.27 -1.85 -0.73
CA LEU A 128 -7.16 -1.48 -2.14
C LEU A 128 -5.68 -1.48 -2.56
N PRO A 129 -5.22 -2.54 -3.24
CA PRO A 129 -3.91 -2.56 -3.88
C PRO A 129 -3.91 -1.59 -5.06
N VAL A 130 -2.93 -0.69 -5.14
CA VAL A 130 -2.81 0.27 -6.24
C VAL A 130 -1.40 0.30 -6.80
N ALA A 131 -1.30 0.44 -8.11
CA ALA A 131 -0.01 0.61 -8.80
C ALA A 131 0.19 2.08 -9.19
N GLY A 132 1.45 2.54 -9.16
CA GLY A 132 1.84 3.82 -9.73
C GLY A 132 1.62 3.89 -11.25
N PRO A 133 1.68 5.11 -11.82
CA PRO A 133 1.43 5.32 -13.24
C PRO A 133 2.51 4.67 -14.10
N SER A 134 2.08 3.96 -15.14
CA SER A 134 2.97 3.45 -16.19
C SER A 134 3.08 4.50 -17.32
N LYS A 135 4.00 4.32 -18.27
CA LYS A 135 4.14 5.29 -19.38
C LYS A 135 2.86 5.41 -20.23
N SER A 136 2.07 4.35 -20.31
CA SER A 136 0.86 4.20 -21.15
C SER A 136 -0.46 4.46 -20.43
N GLU A 137 -0.49 4.42 -19.09
CA GLU A 137 -1.73 4.54 -18.31
C GLU A 137 -1.65 5.78 -17.42
N ARG A 138 -2.34 6.85 -17.84
CA ARG A 138 -2.44 8.11 -17.12
C ARG A 138 -3.90 8.55 -17.05
N SER A 139 -4.32 8.99 -15.88
CA SER A 139 -5.64 9.61 -15.70
C SER A 139 -5.58 11.11 -16.04
N LYS A 140 -6.71 11.65 -16.52
CA LYS A 140 -6.91 13.10 -16.66
C LYS A 140 -7.25 13.70 -15.29
N SER A 141 -6.73 14.89 -14.98
CA SER A 141 -7.05 15.59 -13.72
C SER A 141 -8.48 16.12 -13.66
N ARG A 142 -9.10 16.45 -14.82
CA ARG A 142 -10.48 16.96 -14.93
C ARG A 142 -10.75 18.11 -13.95
N GLY A 143 -9.84 19.09 -13.92
CA GLY A 143 -9.89 20.26 -13.02
C GLY A 143 -9.26 20.06 -11.65
N LEU A 144 -8.92 18.84 -11.22
CA LEU A 144 -8.24 18.60 -9.94
C LEU A 144 -6.83 19.21 -9.92
N LYS A 145 -6.52 19.92 -8.83
CA LYS A 145 -5.20 20.51 -8.59
C LYS A 145 -4.29 19.56 -7.81
N LEU A 146 -3.96 18.42 -8.42
CA LEU A 146 -2.99 17.46 -7.85
C LEU A 146 -1.56 18.02 -7.91
N PRO A 147 -0.69 17.70 -6.93
CA PRO A 147 0.71 18.14 -6.93
C PRO A 147 1.59 17.38 -7.94
N PHE A 148 1.00 16.50 -8.75
CA PHE A 148 1.66 15.73 -9.79
C PHE A 148 0.79 15.66 -11.04
N GLN A 149 1.42 15.71 -12.21
CA GLN A 149 0.72 15.72 -13.50
C GLN A 149 0.42 14.31 -14.05
N THR A 150 1.17 13.30 -13.61
CA THR A 150 1.05 11.93 -14.10
C THR A 150 0.67 11.03 -12.94
N PHE A 151 -0.52 10.43 -13.02
CA PHE A 151 -1.08 9.61 -11.96
C PHE A 151 -2.06 8.56 -12.49
N LYS A 152 -2.38 7.60 -11.63
CA LYS A 152 -3.51 6.69 -11.76
C LYS A 152 -4.57 7.00 -10.71
N LYS A 153 -5.84 6.90 -11.10
CA LYS A 153 -7.00 6.94 -10.21
C LYS A 153 -7.46 5.52 -9.91
N ASN A 154 -7.69 5.22 -8.64
CA ASN A 154 -8.48 4.09 -8.19
C ASN A 154 -9.61 4.58 -7.27
N GLU A 155 -10.63 3.76 -7.10
CA GLU A 155 -11.81 4.08 -6.30
C GLU A 155 -12.22 2.84 -5.51
N MET A 156 -12.58 3.05 -4.25
CA MET A 156 -13.13 2.01 -3.40
C MET A 156 -14.27 2.55 -2.56
N VAL A 157 -15.40 1.86 -2.61
CA VAL A 157 -16.49 1.98 -1.64
C VAL A 157 -16.16 1.05 -0.48
N TRP A 158 -16.23 1.55 0.76
CA TRP A 158 -15.71 0.83 1.93
C TRP A 158 -16.60 -0.35 2.35
N ASN A 159 -17.90 -0.28 2.04
CA ASN A 159 -18.88 -1.32 2.33
C ASN A 159 -20.07 -1.21 1.34
N ASP A 160 -21.04 -2.13 1.42
CA ASP A 160 -22.19 -2.18 0.50
C ASP A 160 -23.38 -1.31 0.97
N GLU A 161 -23.19 -0.42 1.95
CA GLU A 161 -24.26 0.43 2.47
C GLU A 161 -24.61 1.54 1.47
N LYS A 162 -25.88 1.98 1.48
CA LYS A 162 -26.38 2.99 0.54
C LYS A 162 -25.61 4.32 0.59
N ASP A 163 -25.12 4.70 1.77
CA ASP A 163 -24.35 5.92 2.03
C ASP A 163 -22.91 5.57 2.44
N ALA A 164 -22.39 4.49 1.87
CA ALA A 164 -21.06 3.99 2.15
C ALA A 164 -19.98 5.05 1.93
N SER A 165 -19.00 5.05 2.85
CA SER A 165 -17.80 5.85 2.68
C SER A 165 -17.11 5.45 1.36
N THR A 166 -16.73 6.44 0.57
CA THR A 166 -16.06 6.22 -0.72
C THR A 166 -14.72 6.92 -0.71
N THR A 167 -13.68 6.26 -1.21
CA THR A 167 -12.35 6.86 -1.33
C THR A 167 -11.82 6.76 -2.74
N TRP A 168 -11.35 7.90 -3.24
CA TRP A 168 -10.59 8.03 -4.47
C TRP A 168 -9.11 8.11 -4.12
N THR A 169 -8.31 7.27 -4.76
CA THR A 169 -6.86 7.23 -4.57
C THR A 169 -6.18 7.72 -5.84
N PHE A 170 -5.32 8.72 -5.71
CA PHE A 170 -4.51 9.29 -6.76
C PHE A 170 -3.05 8.93 -6.53
N THR A 171 -2.54 8.01 -7.34
CA THR A 171 -1.18 7.48 -7.21
C THR A 171 -0.29 8.09 -8.27
N GLY A 172 0.67 8.91 -7.83
CA GLY A 172 1.79 9.40 -8.63
C GLY A 172 2.96 8.43 -8.65
N LYS A 173 4.15 8.89 -9.09
CA LYS A 173 5.35 8.03 -9.13
C LYS A 173 5.87 7.67 -7.75
N GLN A 174 5.89 8.64 -6.84
CA GLN A 174 6.43 8.53 -5.46
C GLN A 174 5.49 9.12 -4.42
N SER A 175 4.27 9.47 -4.83
CA SER A 175 3.31 10.18 -4.01
C SER A 175 1.95 9.53 -4.16
N ILE A 176 1.19 9.53 -3.08
CA ILE A 176 -0.16 9.03 -3.01
C ILE A 176 -1.01 10.04 -2.25
N ILE A 177 -2.20 10.30 -2.78
CA ILE A 177 -3.21 11.13 -2.13
C ILE A 177 -4.51 10.36 -2.15
N THR A 178 -5.20 10.34 -1.01
CA THR A 178 -6.56 9.84 -0.88
C THR A 178 -7.51 11.01 -0.67
N VAL A 179 -8.68 10.93 -1.29
CA VAL A 179 -9.83 11.80 -1.03
C VAL A 179 -10.96 10.88 -0.61
N SER A 180 -11.42 11.00 0.62
CA SER A 180 -12.47 10.19 1.19
C SER A 180 -13.71 11.04 1.44
N LYS A 181 -14.85 10.60 0.91
CA LYS A 181 -16.18 11.09 1.30
C LYS A 181 -16.70 10.15 2.37
N LEU A 182 -16.88 10.67 3.57
CA LEU A 182 -17.33 9.93 4.75
C LEU A 182 -18.70 10.45 5.19
N SER A 183 -19.50 9.58 5.81
CA SER A 183 -20.63 10.03 6.63
C SER A 183 -20.14 11.01 7.68
N GLN A 184 -21.00 11.93 8.13
CA GLN A 184 -20.65 12.99 9.07
C GLN A 184 -19.81 12.45 10.24
N GLN A 185 -18.58 12.94 10.34
CA GLN A 185 -17.66 12.65 11.43
C GLN A 185 -17.53 13.85 12.35
N THR A 186 -17.44 13.63 13.65
CA THR A 186 -17.04 14.68 14.59
C THR A 186 -15.57 15.01 14.35
N ILE A 187 -15.28 16.29 14.11
CA ILE A 187 -13.91 16.77 13.98
C ILE A 187 -13.40 17.18 15.36
N ASP A 188 -12.29 16.58 15.79
CA ASP A 188 -11.62 16.95 17.04
C ASP A 188 -10.76 18.20 16.80
N ASP A 189 -11.34 19.36 17.10
CA ASP A 189 -10.71 20.68 16.98
C ASP A 189 -9.54 20.89 17.96
N LYS A 190 -9.45 20.09 19.03
CA LYS A 190 -8.35 20.20 20.01
C LYS A 190 -7.05 19.59 19.52
N ARG A 191 -7.13 18.65 18.57
CA ARG A 191 -5.98 17.93 17.98
C ARG A 191 -5.65 18.38 16.57
N SER A 192 -6.44 19.31 16.02
CA SER A 192 -6.32 19.76 14.64
C SER A 192 -6.17 21.27 14.59
N ALA A 193 -5.28 21.78 13.75
CA ALA A 193 -5.24 23.21 13.47
C ALA A 193 -6.40 23.57 12.52
N SER A 194 -7.19 24.58 12.87
CA SER A 194 -8.23 25.11 12.00
C SER A 194 -7.65 26.14 11.03
N VAL A 195 -8.05 26.07 9.76
CA VAL A 195 -7.62 26.99 8.70
C VAL A 195 -8.77 27.27 7.75
N THR A 196 -8.92 28.51 7.31
CA THR A 196 -9.83 28.87 6.23
C THR A 196 -9.09 28.76 4.90
N LEU A 197 -9.61 27.92 4.00
CA LEU A 197 -9.11 27.77 2.64
C LEU A 197 -9.49 28.97 1.76
N SER A 198 -8.84 29.14 0.62
CA SER A 198 -9.08 30.29 -0.26
C SER A 198 -10.52 30.34 -0.82
N ASN A 199 -11.21 29.21 -0.86
CA ASN A 199 -12.60 29.09 -1.28
C ASN A 199 -13.61 29.30 -0.13
N GLY A 200 -13.15 29.70 1.05
CA GLY A 200 -13.98 29.99 2.23
C GLY A 200 -14.30 28.78 3.11
N ILE A 201 -13.90 27.57 2.71
CA ILE A 201 -14.11 26.36 3.52
C ILE A 201 -13.23 26.42 4.77
N THR A 202 -13.82 26.16 5.94
CA THR A 202 -13.04 25.92 7.16
C THR A 202 -12.62 24.46 7.17
N ALA A 203 -11.31 24.23 7.14
CA ALA A 203 -10.69 22.92 7.16
C ALA A 203 -9.87 22.73 8.44
N TYR A 204 -9.67 21.47 8.80
CA TYR A 204 -8.94 21.04 9.98
C TYR A 204 -7.78 20.18 9.54
N THR A 205 -6.58 20.57 9.93
CA THR A 205 -5.34 19.97 9.45
C THR A 205 -4.60 19.30 10.57
N HIS A 206 -4.04 18.14 10.27
CA HIS A 206 -3.11 17.43 11.12
C HIS A 206 -1.83 17.17 10.32
N GLU A 207 -0.68 17.53 10.88
CA GLU A 207 0.61 17.40 10.20
C GLU A 207 1.63 16.86 11.20
N THR A 208 2.30 15.78 10.79
CA THR A 208 3.47 15.22 11.49
C THR A 208 4.70 15.39 10.61
N ARG A 209 5.86 14.90 11.06
CA ARG A 209 7.08 14.94 10.22
C ARG A 209 6.97 14.08 8.95
N ARG A 210 6.07 13.09 8.92
CA ARG A 210 5.98 12.10 7.84
C ARG A 210 4.72 12.24 6.99
N GLU A 211 3.67 12.87 7.51
CA GLU A 211 2.37 12.89 6.83
C GLU A 211 1.58 14.18 7.11
N ALA A 212 0.63 14.44 6.22
CA ALA A 212 -0.38 15.46 6.43
C ALA A 212 -1.77 14.88 6.12
N SER A 213 -2.76 15.35 6.86
CA SER A 213 -4.16 15.15 6.56
C SER A 213 -4.94 16.45 6.70
N LEU A 214 -6.03 16.54 5.97
CA LEU A 214 -6.92 17.68 5.96
C LEU A 214 -8.35 17.17 5.93
N SER A 215 -9.22 17.70 6.77
CA SER A 215 -10.64 17.38 6.75
C SER A 215 -11.51 18.62 6.76
N TYR A 216 -12.72 18.54 6.22
CA TYR A 216 -13.71 19.60 6.30
C TYR A 216 -15.13 19.04 6.17
N GLN A 217 -16.11 19.79 6.69
CA GLN A 217 -17.52 19.46 6.54
C GLN A 217 -18.08 20.06 5.25
N ASP A 218 -18.89 19.30 4.53
CA ASP A 218 -19.67 19.75 3.38
C ASP A 218 -21.05 19.12 3.44
N GLY A 219 -22.03 19.87 3.97
CA GLY A 219 -23.34 19.34 4.31
C GLY A 219 -23.29 18.24 5.38
N GLU A 220 -23.97 17.13 5.12
CA GLU A 220 -24.06 15.96 6.01
C GLU A 220 -22.89 14.97 5.81
N GLN A 221 -21.84 15.38 5.12
CA GLN A 221 -20.68 14.55 4.85
C GLN A 221 -19.41 15.25 5.30
N THR A 222 -18.42 14.44 5.61
CA THR A 222 -17.08 14.92 5.93
C THR A 222 -16.12 14.45 4.86
N VAL A 223 -15.35 15.39 4.32
CA VAL A 223 -14.28 15.09 3.38
C VAL A 223 -12.98 14.93 4.16
N LEU A 224 -12.25 13.84 3.92
CA LEU A 224 -10.94 13.57 4.49
C LEU A 224 -9.92 13.38 3.37
N LEU A 225 -8.85 14.18 3.39
CA LEU A 225 -7.70 14.07 2.53
C LEU A 225 -6.53 13.52 3.35
N GLY A 226 -5.78 12.59 2.76
CA GLY A 226 -4.55 12.05 3.33
C GLY A 226 -3.52 11.81 2.25
N GLY A 227 -2.25 11.75 2.63
CA GLY A 227 -1.20 11.36 1.70
C GLY A 227 0.20 11.71 2.18
N ASN A 228 1.20 11.20 1.45
CA ASN A 228 2.61 11.51 1.67
C ASN A 228 3.04 12.73 0.84
N VAL A 229 2.27 13.82 0.96
CA VAL A 229 2.52 15.09 0.29
C VAL A 229 2.47 16.22 1.31
N PRO A 230 3.13 17.37 1.04
CA PRO A 230 3.05 18.51 1.94
C PRO A 230 1.60 18.96 2.17
N LEU A 231 1.29 19.46 3.37
CA LEU A 231 -0.04 19.94 3.72
C LEU A 231 -0.56 21.02 2.74
N ALA A 232 0.34 21.88 2.23
CA ALA A 232 -0.01 22.88 1.23
C ALA A 232 -0.62 22.26 -0.04
N SER A 233 -0.15 21.10 -0.47
CA SER A 233 -0.70 20.37 -1.61
C SER A 233 -2.11 19.84 -1.33
N LEU A 234 -2.37 19.38 -0.09
CA LEU A 234 -3.72 18.95 0.31
C LEU A 234 -4.70 20.12 0.36
N LYS A 235 -4.27 21.31 0.82
CA LYS A 235 -5.08 22.53 0.80
C LYS A 235 -5.48 22.92 -0.63
N ILE A 236 -4.50 22.97 -1.54
CA ILE A 236 -4.74 23.27 -2.96
C ILE A 236 -5.69 22.25 -3.61
N LEU A 237 -5.54 20.97 -3.28
CA LEU A 237 -6.43 19.92 -3.78
C LEU A 237 -7.85 20.12 -3.24
N ALA A 238 -8.01 20.33 -1.93
CA ALA A 238 -9.30 20.57 -1.29
C ALA A 238 -10.03 21.78 -1.91
N GLU A 239 -9.31 22.86 -2.19
CA GLU A 239 -9.85 24.05 -2.87
C GLU A 239 -10.35 23.76 -4.29
N SER A 240 -9.85 22.70 -4.92
CA SER A 240 -10.28 22.27 -6.25
C SER A 240 -11.42 21.25 -6.24
N LEU A 241 -11.82 20.71 -5.10
CA LEU A 241 -12.90 19.72 -5.06
C LEU A 241 -14.26 20.42 -5.26
N PRO A 242 -15.19 19.82 -6.03
CA PRO A 242 -16.58 20.28 -6.04
C PRO A 242 -17.25 19.93 -4.71
N SER A 243 -18.47 20.42 -4.49
CA SER A 243 -19.26 19.95 -3.35
C SER A 243 -19.51 18.45 -3.44
N VAL A 244 -19.55 17.77 -2.29
CA VAL A 244 -19.87 16.33 -2.17
C VAL A 244 -21.24 15.96 -2.73
N ASN A 245 -22.15 16.93 -2.86
CA ASN A 245 -23.48 16.76 -3.46
C ASN A 245 -23.44 16.81 -5.00
N SER A 246 -22.30 17.17 -5.60
CA SER A 246 -22.11 17.12 -7.04
C SER A 246 -22.05 15.68 -7.52
N GLY A 247 -22.81 15.36 -8.58
CA GLY A 247 -22.71 14.07 -9.27
C GLY A 247 -21.36 13.82 -9.96
N LEU A 248 -20.47 14.83 -9.98
CA LEU A 248 -19.12 14.72 -10.53
C LEU A 248 -18.04 14.51 -9.46
N PHE A 249 -18.37 14.60 -8.16
CA PHE A 249 -17.39 14.44 -7.08
C PHE A 249 -16.58 13.14 -7.26
N PRO A 250 -15.23 13.18 -7.17
CA PRO A 250 -14.39 14.28 -6.69
C PRO A 250 -13.96 15.26 -7.79
N TYR A 251 -14.39 15.08 -9.04
CA TYR A 251 -13.92 15.86 -10.18
C TYR A 251 -14.76 17.12 -10.43
N PRO A 252 -14.12 18.28 -10.63
CA PRO A 252 -14.81 19.49 -11.07
C PRO A 252 -15.42 19.40 -12.47
N GLU A 253 -14.79 18.64 -13.37
CA GLU A 253 -15.14 18.60 -14.79
C GLU A 253 -15.54 17.18 -15.23
N ALA A 254 -16.35 17.06 -16.30
CA ALA A 254 -16.65 15.79 -16.97
C ALA A 254 -15.42 15.21 -17.73
N GLU A 255 -15.51 14.00 -18.29
CA GLU A 255 -14.41 13.35 -19.05
C GLU A 255 -14.19 13.86 -20.48
#